data_AF-A0A6I5CL96-F1
#
_entry.id   AF-A0A6I5CL96-F1
#
_cell.length_a   1.000
_cell.length_b   1.000
_cell.length_c   1.000
_cell.angle_alpha   90.00
_cell.angle_beta   90.00
_cell.angle_gamma   90.00
#
_symmetry.space_group_name_H-M   'P 1'
#
loop_
_entity.id
_entity.type
_entity.pdbx_description
1 polymer ?
#
loop_
_entity_poly.entity_id
_entity_poly.type
_entity_poly.pdbx_seq_one_letter_code
_entity_poly.pdbx_strand_id
1 'polypeptide(L)'
;MLDPGTLPLPWPHDPAPEPTVRYVQFADGTLGRITVSDGLDPVLPDGVKFVTEEVYEALRAAMREQHGARVAAMFAAEKEARRTQYEDLVAAGIPEATARALSGHGGPLDDDPLTPGGGS
;
A
#
# COMPACT_ATOMS: atom_id res chain seq x y z
N MET A 1 14.44 -69.91 -14.08
CA MET A 1 14.05 -69.22 -12.83
C MET A 1 14.51 -67.78 -13.00
N LEU A 2 13.62 -66.90 -13.50
CA LEU A 2 13.90 -65.49 -13.78
C LEU A 2 13.29 -64.69 -12.64
N ASP A 3 14.09 -63.91 -11.94
CA ASP A 3 13.68 -63.10 -10.78
C ASP A 3 12.92 -61.85 -11.26
N PRO A 4 11.64 -61.66 -10.88
CA PRO A 4 10.87 -60.48 -11.26
C PRO A 4 11.03 -59.39 -10.18
N GLY A 5 11.69 -58.28 -10.52
CA GLY A 5 11.45 -57.02 -9.80
C GLY A 5 12.66 -56.28 -9.23
N THR A 6 13.78 -56.22 -9.94
CA THR A 6 14.74 -55.12 -9.68
C THR A 6 14.25 -53.88 -10.43
N LEU A 7 13.34 -53.12 -9.81
CA LEU A 7 13.06 -51.74 -10.23
C LEU A 7 14.36 -50.92 -10.09
N PRO A 8 14.71 -50.04 -11.04
CA PRO A 8 15.86 -49.17 -10.89
C PRO A 8 15.68 -48.30 -9.64
N LEU A 9 16.70 -48.25 -8.78
CA LEU A 9 16.75 -47.35 -7.63
C LEU A 9 16.42 -45.92 -8.10
N PRO A 10 15.64 -45.13 -7.33
CA PRO A 10 15.47 -43.71 -7.63
C PRO A 10 16.86 -43.07 -7.63
N TRP A 11 17.20 -42.42 -8.75
CA TRP A 11 18.44 -41.67 -8.90
C TRP A 11 18.58 -40.68 -7.72
N PRO A 12 19.79 -40.41 -7.23
CA PRO A 12 19.99 -39.34 -6.26
C PRO A 12 19.49 -38.04 -6.90
N HIS A 13 18.37 -37.52 -6.41
CA HIS A 13 17.92 -36.18 -6.76
C HIS A 13 18.95 -35.22 -6.16
N ASP A 14 19.65 -34.46 -6.99
CA ASP A 14 20.30 -33.26 -6.51
C ASP A 14 19.25 -32.43 -5.76
N PRO A 15 19.57 -31.85 -4.59
CA PRO A 15 18.62 -31.00 -3.88
C PRO A 15 18.17 -29.90 -4.84
N ALA A 16 16.84 -29.73 -4.96
CA ALA A 16 16.30 -28.63 -5.74
C ALA A 16 16.94 -27.32 -5.25
N PRO A 17 17.37 -26.42 -6.15
CA PRO A 17 18.00 -25.17 -5.74
C PRO A 17 17.05 -24.39 -4.83
N GLU A 18 17.62 -23.74 -3.81
CA GLU A 18 16.81 -22.97 -2.85
C GLU A 18 16.16 -21.76 -3.55
N PRO A 19 14.87 -21.51 -3.31
CA PRO A 19 14.18 -20.38 -3.91
C PRO A 19 14.80 -19.06 -3.45
N THR A 20 15.23 -18.22 -4.39
CA THR A 20 15.82 -16.91 -4.12
C THR A 20 14.82 -15.79 -4.42
N VAL A 21 14.67 -14.84 -3.49
CA VAL A 21 13.84 -13.64 -3.71
C VAL A 21 14.64 -12.59 -4.47
N ARG A 22 14.06 -12.04 -5.54
CA ARG A 22 14.60 -10.90 -6.29
C ARG A 22 13.61 -9.75 -6.25
N TYR A 23 14.14 -8.54 -6.16
CA TYR A 23 13.34 -7.31 -6.10
C TYR A 23 13.25 -6.67 -7.50
N VAL A 24 12.07 -6.20 -7.86
CA VAL A 24 11.81 -5.63 -9.19
C VAL A 24 11.06 -4.31 -9.10
N GLN A 25 11.33 -3.43 -10.05
CA GLN A 25 10.55 -2.24 -10.33
C GLN A 25 9.88 -2.41 -11.70
N PHE A 26 8.56 -2.25 -11.76
CA PHE A 26 7.78 -2.33 -12.98
C PHE A 26 7.81 -1.01 -13.76
N ALA A 27 7.37 -1.04 -15.03
CA ALA A 27 7.37 0.12 -15.92
C ALA A 27 6.47 1.28 -15.43
N ASP A 28 5.44 0.97 -14.65
CA ASP A 28 4.54 1.92 -14.00
C ASP A 28 5.13 2.55 -12.72
N GLY A 29 6.34 2.13 -12.33
CA GLY A 29 7.01 2.55 -11.10
C GLY A 29 6.65 1.70 -9.88
N THR A 30 5.72 0.75 -9.99
CA THR A 30 5.34 -0.17 -8.91
C THR A 30 6.50 -1.06 -8.50
N LEU A 31 6.57 -1.43 -7.22
CA LEU A 31 7.60 -2.30 -6.67
C LEU A 31 7.06 -3.71 -6.44
N GLY A 32 7.81 -4.72 -6.86
CA GLY A 32 7.45 -6.13 -6.72
C GLY A 32 8.57 -6.99 -6.14
N ARG A 33 8.20 -8.22 -5.77
CA ARG A 33 9.11 -9.30 -5.40
C ARG A 33 8.79 -10.51 -6.26
N ILE A 34 9.82 -11.15 -6.79
CA ILE A 34 9.70 -12.40 -7.54
C ILE A 34 10.54 -13.48 -6.86
N THR A 35 10.00 -14.69 -6.79
CA THR A 35 10.70 -15.85 -6.24
C THR A 35 11.20 -16.70 -7.40
N VAL A 36 12.48 -17.04 -7.38
CA VAL A 36 13.16 -17.80 -8.43
C VAL A 36 13.57 -19.15 -7.87
N SER A 37 12.97 -20.24 -8.34
CA SER A 37 13.12 -21.58 -7.74
C SER A 37 14.14 -22.49 -8.43
N ASP A 38 14.75 -22.08 -9.55
CA ASP A 38 15.52 -22.98 -10.42
C ASP A 38 16.95 -22.49 -10.71
N GLY A 39 17.42 -21.43 -10.00
CA GLY A 39 18.70 -20.79 -10.27
C GLY A 39 18.82 -20.10 -11.64
N LEU A 40 17.77 -20.13 -12.46
CA LEU A 40 17.67 -19.45 -13.74
C LEU A 40 17.24 -18.00 -13.55
N ASP A 41 17.89 -17.07 -14.24
CA ASP A 41 17.43 -15.68 -14.26
C ASP A 41 16.03 -15.61 -14.91
N PRO A 42 15.00 -15.11 -14.19
CA PRO A 42 13.65 -15.07 -14.73
C PRO A 42 13.58 -14.04 -15.86
N VAL A 43 12.92 -14.41 -16.95
CA VAL A 43 12.66 -13.49 -18.05
C VAL A 43 11.69 -12.42 -17.55
N LEU A 44 12.18 -11.20 -17.45
CA LEU A 44 11.37 -10.05 -17.05
C LEU A 44 10.53 -9.56 -18.23
N PRO A 45 9.26 -9.15 -17.99
CA PRO A 45 8.49 -8.43 -19.00
C PRO A 45 9.17 -7.10 -19.37
N ASP A 46 8.87 -6.60 -20.57
CA ASP A 46 9.42 -5.33 -21.03
C ASP A 46 9.15 -4.19 -20.04
N GLY A 47 10.20 -3.42 -19.76
CA GLY A 47 10.16 -2.28 -18.85
C GLY A 47 10.27 -2.63 -17.36
N VAL A 48 10.36 -3.90 -16.99
CA VAL A 48 10.67 -4.32 -15.62
C VAL A 48 12.18 -4.35 -15.40
N LYS A 49 12.63 -3.82 -14.27
CA LYS A 49 14.05 -3.75 -13.89
C LYS A 49 14.28 -4.45 -12.58
N PHE A 50 15.38 -5.19 -12.48
CA PHE A 50 15.87 -5.65 -11.19
C PHE A 50 16.40 -4.47 -10.39
N VAL A 51 16.03 -4.44 -9.12
CA VAL A 51 16.57 -3.51 -8.13
C VAL A 51 17.23 -4.31 -7.02
N THR A 52 18.20 -3.70 -6.34
CA THR A 52 18.73 -4.30 -5.11
C THR A 52 17.69 -4.19 -4.00
N GLU A 53 17.84 -4.99 -2.96
CA GLU A 53 17.00 -4.91 -1.77
C GLU A 53 17.03 -3.51 -1.13
N GLU A 54 18.23 -2.92 -1.06
CA GLU A 54 18.45 -1.56 -0.53
C GLU A 54 17.67 -0.51 -1.34
N VAL A 55 17.71 -0.60 -2.68
CA VAL A 55 16.97 0.30 -3.57
C VAL A 55 15.46 0.07 -3.43
N TYR A 56 15.01 -1.19 -3.33
CA TYR A 56 13.61 -1.52 -3.11
C TYR A 56 13.07 -0.90 -1.82
N GLU A 57 13.76 -1.08 -0.70
CA GLU A 57 13.31 -0.53 0.60
C GLU A 57 13.37 1.00 0.63
N ALA A 58 14.38 1.62 0.00
CA ALA A 58 14.45 3.07 -0.14
C ALA A 58 13.26 3.63 -0.94
N LEU A 59 12.94 3.03 -2.10
CA LEU A 59 11.79 3.43 -2.91
C LEU A 59 10.47 3.20 -2.17
N ARG A 60 10.35 2.08 -1.45
CA ARG A 60 9.16 1.76 -0.66
C ARG A 60 8.96 2.71 0.52
N ALA A 61 10.05 3.17 1.15
CA ALA A 61 9.99 4.18 2.20
C ALA A 61 9.55 5.54 1.63
N ALA A 62 10.14 5.97 0.52
CA ALA A 62 9.77 7.21 -0.16
C ALA A 62 8.29 7.22 -0.59
N MET A 63 7.78 6.12 -1.16
CA MET A 63 6.35 6.00 -1.51
C MET A 63 5.43 6.14 -0.30
N ARG A 64 5.81 5.52 0.84
CA ARG A 64 5.03 5.61 2.08
C ARG A 64 5.01 7.03 2.65
N GLU A 65 6.15 7.72 2.61
CA GLU A 65 6.25 9.10 3.03
C GLU A 65 5.40 10.03 2.15
N GLN A 66 5.50 9.89 0.82
CA GLN A 66 4.69 10.67 -0.12
C GLN A 66 3.19 10.41 0.06
N HIS A 67 2.81 9.14 0.25
CA HIS A 67 1.41 8.78 0.51
C HIS A 67 0.92 9.41 1.82
N GLY A 68 1.69 9.29 2.90
CA GLY A 68 1.37 9.91 4.19
C GLY A 68 1.22 11.43 4.09
N ALA A 69 2.16 12.10 3.41
CA ALA A 69 2.09 13.54 3.19
C ALA A 69 0.85 13.95 2.37
N ARG A 70 0.52 13.18 1.32
CA ARG A 70 -0.68 13.43 0.51
C ARG A 70 -1.96 13.25 1.31
N VAL A 71 -2.06 12.20 2.11
CA VAL A 71 -3.22 11.93 2.97
C VAL A 71 -3.36 13.04 4.02
N ALA A 72 -2.27 13.43 4.67
CA ALA A 72 -2.27 14.54 5.63
C ALA A 72 -2.72 15.87 4.99
N ALA A 73 -2.23 16.18 3.78
CA ALA A 73 -2.64 17.37 3.04
C ALA A 73 -4.13 17.34 2.66
N MET A 74 -4.65 16.17 2.26
CA MET A 74 -6.07 15.99 1.96
C MET A 74 -6.94 16.23 3.19
N PHE A 75 -6.58 15.66 4.34
CA PHE A 75 -7.32 15.89 5.59
C PHE A 75 -7.25 17.36 6.05
N ALA A 76 -6.10 18.01 5.91
CA ALA A 76 -5.96 19.43 6.22
C ALA A 76 -6.86 20.29 5.33
N ALA A 77 -6.90 20.00 4.02
CA ALA A 77 -7.77 20.69 3.07
C ALA A 77 -9.27 20.46 3.35
N GLU A 78 -9.66 19.23 3.70
CA GLU A 78 -11.05 18.95 4.09
C GLU A 78 -11.45 19.70 5.37
N LYS A 79 -10.58 19.72 6.39
CA LYS A 79 -10.84 20.46 7.63
C LYS A 79 -11.02 21.95 7.37
N GLU A 80 -10.15 22.53 6.54
CA GLU A 80 -10.22 23.93 6.14
C GLU A 80 -11.52 24.24 5.38
N ALA A 81 -11.91 23.36 4.45
CA ALA A 81 -13.15 23.51 3.68
C ALA A 81 -14.39 23.49 4.60
N ARG A 82 -14.45 22.57 5.57
CA ARG A 82 -15.55 22.50 6.54
C ARG A 82 -15.60 23.76 7.43
N ARG A 83 -14.45 24.27 7.86
CA ARG A 83 -14.39 25.53 8.63
C ARG A 83 -14.91 26.71 7.81
N THR A 84 -14.43 26.86 6.58
CA THR A 84 -14.86 27.93 5.67
C THR A 84 -16.37 27.87 5.45
N GLN A 85 -16.91 26.68 5.18
CA GLN A 85 -18.34 26.48 5.00
C GLN A 85 -19.14 26.84 6.26
N TYR A 86 -18.65 26.50 7.46
CA TYR A 86 -19.29 26.91 8.71
C TYR A 86 -19.34 28.44 8.83
N GLU A 87 -18.21 29.12 8.60
CA GLU A 87 -18.11 30.58 8.68
C GLU A 87 -19.06 31.27 7.68
N ASP A 88 -19.15 30.76 6.45
CA ASP A 88 -20.08 31.26 5.42
C ASP A 88 -21.55 31.10 5.83
N LEU A 89 -21.92 29.95 6.41
CA LEU A 89 -23.30 29.70 6.86
C LEU A 89 -23.67 30.62 8.04
N VAL A 90 -22.75 30.84 8.98
CA VAL A 90 -22.95 31.77 10.10
C VAL A 90 -23.07 33.20 9.57
N ALA A 91 -22.21 33.62 8.64
CA ALA A 91 -22.27 34.93 8.02
C ALA A 91 -23.57 35.16 7.23
N ALA A 92 -24.16 34.10 6.66
CA ALA A 92 -25.47 34.11 6.03
C ALA A 92 -26.64 34.16 7.03
N GLY A 93 -26.38 34.20 8.34
CA GLY A 93 -27.39 34.30 9.40
C GLY A 93 -28.03 32.97 9.78
N ILE A 94 -27.44 31.83 9.37
CA ILE A 94 -27.89 30.52 9.80
C ILE A 94 -27.49 30.31 11.27
N PRO A 95 -28.39 29.81 12.14
CA PRO A 95 -28.04 29.51 13.53
C PRO A 95 -26.85 28.56 13.62
N GLU A 96 -25.94 28.81 14.57
CA GLU A 96 -24.68 28.05 14.69
C GLU A 96 -24.88 26.53 14.76
N ALA A 97 -25.90 26.06 15.48
CA ALA A 97 -26.21 24.63 15.58
C ALA A 97 -26.52 24.02 14.20
N THR A 98 -27.27 24.74 13.36
CA THR A 98 -27.58 24.33 11.99
C THR A 98 -26.36 24.47 11.08
N ALA A 99 -25.56 25.53 11.24
CA ALA A 99 -24.33 25.72 10.47
C ALA A 99 -23.30 24.60 10.74
N ARG A 100 -23.14 24.15 11.99
CA ARG A 100 -22.29 22.99 12.35
C ARG A 100 -22.79 21.70 11.73
N ALA A 101 -24.09 21.43 11.83
CA ALA A 101 -24.70 20.23 11.24
C ALA A 101 -24.53 20.18 9.70
N LEU A 102 -24.67 21.33 9.02
CA LEU A 102 -24.58 21.40 7.55
C LEU A 102 -23.15 21.41 7.00
N SER A 103 -22.20 22.01 7.72
CA SER A 103 -20.78 22.05 7.32
C SER A 103 -20.02 20.77 7.70
N GLY A 104 -20.56 19.96 8.61
CA GLY A 104 -19.81 18.88 9.23
C GLY A 104 -18.60 19.37 10.04
N HIS A 105 -18.54 20.67 10.35
CA HIS A 105 -17.60 21.23 11.30
C HIS A 105 -18.14 20.95 12.71
N GLY A 106 -17.88 19.73 13.16
CA GLY A 106 -17.96 19.38 14.56
C GLY A 106 -16.98 20.25 15.35
N GLY A 107 -17.40 20.79 16.49
CA GLY A 107 -16.54 21.65 17.30
C GLY A 107 -15.31 20.89 17.83
N PRO A 108 -14.55 21.45 18.79
CA PRO A 108 -13.31 20.86 19.32
C PRO A 108 -13.41 19.40 19.84
N LEU A 109 -14.63 18.86 20.00
CA LEU A 109 -14.89 17.48 20.43
C LEU A 109 -14.91 16.46 19.28
N ASP A 110 -15.10 16.88 18.02
CA ASP A 110 -15.09 15.99 16.84
C ASP A 110 -13.69 15.91 16.18
N ASP A 111 -12.71 16.63 16.73
CA ASP A 111 -11.31 16.65 16.29
C ASP A 111 -10.49 15.42 16.76
N ASP A 112 -11.14 14.45 17.43
CA ASP A 112 -10.50 13.20 17.84
C ASP A 112 -10.53 12.17 16.68
N PRO A 113 -9.36 11.70 16.17
CA PRO A 113 -9.29 10.73 15.08
C PRO A 113 -9.87 9.35 15.42
N LEU A 114 -10.31 9.10 16.66
CA LEU A 114 -10.85 7.83 17.13
C LEU A 114 -12.37 7.76 17.27
N THR A 115 -13.11 8.84 16.99
CA THR A 115 -14.58 8.81 16.98
C THR A 115 -15.11 8.59 15.55
N PRO A 116 -15.49 7.35 15.16
CA PRO A 116 -16.26 7.17 13.95
C PRO A 116 -17.59 7.91 14.12
N GLY A 117 -17.92 8.74 13.14
CA GLY A 117 -19.03 9.69 13.19
C GLY A 117 -20.29 9.11 13.80
N GLY A 118 -20.69 9.66 14.94
CA GLY A 118 -22.00 9.47 15.53
C GLY A 118 -23.05 10.18 14.69
N GLY A 119 -23.41 9.58 13.56
CA GLY A 119 -24.62 9.95 12.84
C GLY A 119 -25.83 9.57 13.69
N SER A 120 -26.60 10.58 14.11
CA SER A 120 -27.99 10.41 14.55
C SER A 120 -28.92 10.41 13.35
#